data_AF-A0A6C0JLI3-F1
#
_entry.id   AF-A0A6C0JLI3-F1
#
_cell.length_a   1.000
_cell.length_b   1.000
_cell.length_c   1.000
_cell.angle_alpha   90.00
_cell.angle_beta   90.00
_cell.angle_gamma   90.00
#
_symmetry.space_group_name_H-M   'P 1'
#
loop_
_entity.id
_entity.type
_entity.pdbx_description
1 polymer ?
#
loop_
_entity_poly.entity_id
_entity_poly.type
_entity_poly.pdbx_seq_one_letter_code
_entity_poly.pdbx_strand_id
1 'polypeptide(L)'
;MADTEEIKAVIRSWVSLDDESRQLQARQKSIREQKARLSESILGFMRNNQVDNFSLEGNGLGTISRTMRTSRPPLRRELIRTQLLLQFSDQPQRVAEALRAIEGIPEGDDMSVGGTQRELLSRRIPKTTTTVNLN
;
A
#
# COMPACT_ATOMS: atom_id res chain seq x y z
N MET A 1 -12.11 6.90 39.78
CA MET A 1 -13.23 6.09 39.25
C MET A 1 -13.83 6.69 37.98
N ALA A 2 -14.04 8.01 37.88
CA ALA A 2 -14.53 8.66 36.66
C ALA A 2 -13.60 8.46 35.44
N ASP A 3 -12.29 8.66 35.62
CA ASP A 3 -11.28 8.54 34.55
C ASP A 3 -11.20 7.12 33.94
N THR A 4 -11.51 6.10 34.75
CA THR A 4 -11.49 4.70 34.32
C THR A 4 -12.69 4.34 33.44
N GLU A 5 -13.84 4.98 33.65
CA GLU A 5 -15.02 4.78 32.79
C GLU A 5 -14.90 5.58 31.49
N GLU A 6 -14.32 6.77 31.54
CA GLU A 6 -14.02 7.58 30.36
C GLU A 6 -13.06 6.87 29.41
N ILE A 7 -11.94 6.33 29.92
CA ILE A 7 -11.00 5.58 29.07
C ILE A 7 -11.63 4.32 28.47
N LYS A 8 -12.52 3.63 29.19
CA LYS A 8 -13.26 2.48 28.65
C LYS A 8 -14.17 2.90 27.50
N ALA A 9 -14.82 4.05 27.59
CA ALA A 9 -15.64 4.58 26.49
C ALA A 9 -14.80 4.90 25.26
N VAL A 10 -13.63 5.54 25.44
CA VAL A 10 -12.69 5.82 24.35
C VAL A 10 -12.20 4.55 23.68
N ILE A 11 -11.80 3.53 24.46
CA ILE A 11 -11.36 2.23 23.92
C ILE A 11 -12.48 1.56 23.11
N ARG A 12 -13.72 1.55 23.61
CA ARG A 12 -14.86 0.98 22.88
C ARG A 12 -15.11 1.69 21.56
N SER A 13 -15.04 3.02 21.56
CA SER A 13 -15.17 3.83 20.34
C SER A 13 -14.07 3.52 19.33
N TRP A 14 -12.81 3.46 19.79
CA TRP A 14 -11.67 3.10 18.95
C TRP A 14 -11.80 1.70 18.36
N VAL A 15 -12.24 0.72 19.16
CA VAL A 15 -12.49 -0.66 18.71
C VAL A 15 -13.57 -0.70 17.63
N SER A 16 -14.65 0.05 17.79
CA SER A 16 -15.73 0.15 16.79
C SER A 16 -15.24 0.71 15.46
N LEU A 17 -14.41 1.77 15.51
CA LEU A 17 -13.82 2.37 14.31
C LEU A 17 -12.80 1.44 13.64
N ASP A 18 -12.02 0.68 14.41
CA ASP A 18 -11.11 -0.35 13.85
C ASP A 18 -11.91 -1.44 13.11
N ASP A 19 -13.04 -1.88 13.66
CA ASP A 19 -13.90 -2.87 13.01
C ASP A 19 -14.55 -2.35 11.72
N GLU A 20 -15.07 -1.13 11.73
CA GLU A 20 -15.61 -0.48 10.54
C GLU A 20 -14.54 -0.32 9.45
N SER A 21 -13.35 0.15 9.82
CA SER A 21 -12.21 0.30 8.90
C SER A 21 -11.84 -1.03 8.24
N ARG A 22 -11.80 -2.13 9.00
CA ARG A 22 -11.54 -3.48 8.47
C ARG A 22 -12.61 -3.92 7.48
N GLN A 23 -13.89 -3.68 7.80
CA GLN A 23 -15.01 -4.02 6.89
C GLN A 23 -14.93 -3.22 5.59
N LEU A 24 -14.68 -1.91 5.68
CA LEU A 24 -14.54 -1.04 4.51
C LEU A 24 -13.34 -1.44 3.66
N GLN A 25 -12.20 -1.79 4.25
CA GLN A 25 -11.03 -2.28 3.53
C GLN A 25 -11.31 -3.60 2.80
N ALA A 26 -12.03 -4.54 3.43
CA ALA A 26 -12.45 -5.79 2.80
C ALA A 26 -13.38 -5.51 1.61
N ARG A 27 -14.36 -4.62 1.79
CA ARG A 27 -15.27 -4.21 0.71
C ARG A 27 -14.53 -3.53 -0.43
N GLN A 28 -13.62 -2.61 -0.13
CA GLN A 28 -12.81 -1.91 -1.13
C GLN A 28 -11.92 -2.89 -1.91
N LYS A 29 -11.35 -3.90 -1.24
CA LYS A 29 -10.60 -4.98 -1.90
C LYS A 29 -11.49 -5.74 -2.87
N SER A 30 -12.68 -6.18 -2.44
CA SER A 30 -13.64 -6.88 -3.30
C SER A 30 -14.05 -6.03 -4.52
N ILE A 31 -14.26 -4.73 -4.35
CA ILE A 31 -14.60 -3.81 -5.45
C ILE A 31 -13.42 -3.69 -6.43
N ARG A 32 -12.18 -3.55 -5.91
CA ARG A 32 -10.97 -3.50 -6.75
C ARG A 32 -10.80 -4.76 -7.58
N GLU A 33 -11.03 -5.94 -6.99
CA GLU A 33 -10.95 -7.22 -7.70
C GLU A 33 -12.04 -7.37 -8.76
N GLN A 34 -13.29 -6.99 -8.44
CA GLN A 34 -14.38 -6.99 -9.42
C GLN A 34 -14.11 -6.04 -10.58
N LYS A 35 -13.65 -4.81 -10.29
CA LYS A 35 -13.27 -3.84 -11.33
C LYS A 35 -12.16 -4.39 -12.21
N ALA A 36 -11.12 -4.98 -11.64
CA ALA A 36 -10.02 -5.58 -12.41
C ALA A 36 -10.51 -6.68 -13.36
N ARG A 37 -11.39 -7.57 -12.89
CA ARG A 37 -12.00 -8.62 -13.74
C ARG A 37 -12.80 -8.03 -14.90
N LEU A 38 -13.64 -7.03 -14.63
CA LEU A 38 -14.42 -6.35 -15.66
C LEU A 38 -13.52 -5.61 -16.65
N SER A 39 -12.48 -4.93 -16.17
CA SER A 39 -11.49 -4.25 -17.01
C SER A 39 -10.78 -5.22 -17.96
N GLU A 40 -10.41 -6.42 -17.50
CA GLU A 40 -9.80 -7.41 -18.39
C GLU A 40 -10.75 -7.88 -19.49
N SER A 41 -12.04 -8.09 -19.15
CA SER A 41 -13.07 -8.44 -20.13
C SER A 41 -13.25 -7.34 -21.19
N ILE A 42 -13.36 -6.08 -20.74
CA ILE A 42 -13.50 -4.91 -21.64
C ILE A 42 -12.25 -4.77 -22.52
N LEU A 43 -11.05 -4.85 -21.95
CA LEU A 43 -9.80 -4.75 -22.72
C LEU A 43 -9.64 -5.90 -23.71
N GLY A 44 -10.07 -7.11 -23.35
CA GLY A 44 -10.13 -8.26 -24.25
C GLY A 44 -11.03 -8.00 -25.46
N PHE A 45 -12.24 -7.50 -25.21
CA PHE A 45 -13.15 -7.09 -26.29
C PHE A 45 -12.53 -5.99 -27.16
N MET A 46 -11.95 -4.95 -26.57
CA MET A 46 -11.30 -3.84 -27.29
C MET A 46 -10.16 -4.32 -28.18
N ARG A 47 -9.33 -5.26 -27.69
CA ARG A 47 -8.25 -5.88 -28.47
C ARG A 47 -8.78 -6.67 -29.67
N ASN A 48 -9.76 -7.53 -29.43
CA ASN A 48 -10.28 -8.44 -30.46
C ASN A 48 -11.01 -7.69 -31.58
N ASN A 49 -11.66 -6.57 -31.24
CA ASN A 49 -12.44 -5.79 -32.20
C ASN A 49 -11.72 -4.51 -32.67
N GLN A 50 -10.46 -4.31 -32.27
CA GLN A 50 -9.66 -3.12 -32.62
C GLN A 50 -10.37 -1.80 -32.27
N VAL A 51 -11.07 -1.77 -31.13
CA VAL A 51 -11.77 -0.58 -30.63
C VAL A 51 -10.93 0.10 -29.55
N ASP A 52 -10.59 1.37 -29.76
CA ASP A 52 -9.79 2.14 -28.80
C ASP A 52 -10.62 3.01 -27.86
N ASN A 53 -11.85 3.37 -28.23
CA ASN A 53 -12.73 4.24 -27.46
C ASN A 53 -14.17 3.74 -27.45
N PHE A 54 -14.80 3.79 -26.28
CA PHE A 54 -16.24 3.67 -26.12
C PHE A 54 -16.83 5.00 -25.66
N SER A 55 -17.88 5.44 -26.35
CA SER A 55 -18.79 6.47 -25.82
C SER A 55 -19.90 5.77 -25.04
N LEU A 56 -20.10 6.15 -23.79
CA LEU A 56 -21.19 5.61 -22.98
C LEU A 56 -22.43 6.49 -23.17
N GLU A 57 -23.55 5.89 -23.58
CA GLU A 57 -24.81 6.61 -23.72
C GLU A 57 -25.46 6.83 -22.34
N GLY A 58 -25.83 8.08 -22.05
CA GLY A 58 -26.45 8.51 -20.80
C GLY A 58 -25.75 9.72 -20.16
N ASN A 59 -26.52 10.56 -19.47
CA ASN A 59 -26.08 11.85 -18.94
C ASN A 59 -24.81 11.73 -18.08
N GLY A 60 -23.67 12.14 -18.65
CA GLY A 60 -22.41 12.31 -17.93
C GLY A 60 -21.57 11.05 -17.72
N LEU A 61 -21.88 9.92 -18.36
CA LEU A 61 -21.10 8.67 -18.20
C LEU A 61 -19.71 8.74 -18.86
N GLY A 62 -19.51 9.65 -19.80
CA GLY A 62 -18.21 9.93 -20.41
C GLY A 62 -17.74 8.86 -21.40
N THR A 63 -16.43 8.80 -21.61
CA THR A 63 -15.78 7.87 -22.55
C THR A 63 -14.80 6.95 -21.84
N ILE A 64 -14.69 5.71 -22.32
CA ILE A 64 -13.66 4.75 -21.89
C ILE A 64 -12.67 4.61 -23.03
N SER A 65 -11.42 5.01 -22.80
CA SER A 65 -10.34 4.88 -23.77
C SER A 65 -9.28 3.88 -23.30
N ARG A 66 -8.75 3.09 -24.24
CA ARG A 66 -7.63 2.19 -24.00
C ARG A 66 -6.33 2.97 -24.14
N THR A 67 -5.54 3.05 -23.07
CA THR A 67 -4.19 3.63 -23.10
C THR A 67 -3.17 2.60 -22.64
N MET A 68 -2.07 2.47 -23.38
CA MET A 68 -0.93 1.65 -22.97
C MET A 68 0.18 2.55 -22.43
N ARG A 69 0.63 2.30 -21.21
CA ARG A 69 1.79 2.99 -20.61
C ARG A 69 2.80 1.96 -20.16
N THR A 70 4.05 2.16 -20.54
CA THR A 70 5.18 1.39 -20.02
C THR A 70 5.79 2.20 -18.87
N SER A 71 5.79 1.65 -17.66
CA SER A 71 6.49 2.23 -16.52
C SER A 71 7.68 1.36 -16.14
N ARG A 72 8.79 2.02 -15.78
CA ARG A 72 9.95 1.34 -15.20
C ARG A 72 9.67 1.04 -13.72
N PRO A 73 10.15 -0.09 -13.18
CA PRO A 73 10.03 -0.36 -11.75
C PRO A 73 10.64 0.79 -10.92
N PRO A 74 10.06 1.11 -9.76
CA PRO A 74 10.64 2.11 -8.87
C PRO A 74 12.01 1.65 -8.35
N LEU A 75 12.97 2.56 -8.29
CA LEU A 75 14.27 2.30 -7.67
C LEU A 75 14.09 2.16 -6.15
N ARG A 76 14.24 0.92 -5.65
CA ARG A 76 14.10 0.62 -4.22
C ARG A 76 15.36 1.02 -3.46
N ARG A 77 15.20 1.50 -2.22
CA ARG A 77 16.32 1.87 -1.33
C ARG A 77 17.33 0.74 -1.16
N GLU A 78 16.85 -0.50 -1.00
CA GLU A 78 17.70 -1.69 -0.91
C GLU A 78 18.51 -1.94 -2.18
N LEU A 79 17.90 -1.74 -3.34
CA LEU A 79 18.57 -1.88 -4.63
C LEU A 79 19.70 -0.85 -4.72
N ILE A 80 19.42 0.41 -4.40
CA ILE A 80 20.40 1.50 -4.40
C ILE A 80 21.56 1.17 -3.46
N ARG A 81 21.27 0.78 -2.22
CA ARG A 81 22.30 0.41 -1.23
C ARG A 81 23.17 -0.76 -1.70
N THR A 82 22.55 -1.81 -2.22
CA THR A 82 23.26 -3.00 -2.69
C THR A 82 24.17 -2.64 -3.86
N GLN A 83 23.68 -1.87 -4.83
CA GLN A 83 24.49 -1.45 -5.98
C GLN A 83 25.63 -0.52 -5.59
N LEU A 84 25.43 0.40 -4.64
CA LEU A 84 26.50 1.24 -4.12
C LEU A 84 27.59 0.42 -3.41
N LEU A 85 27.22 -0.57 -2.60
CA LEU A 85 28.17 -1.46 -1.93
C LEU A 85 28.97 -2.31 -2.92
N LEU A 86 28.33 -2.78 -3.99
CA LEU A 86 29.00 -3.55 -5.04
C LEU A 86 29.95 -2.67 -5.88
N GLN A 87 29.53 -1.46 -6.24
CA GLN A 87 30.30 -0.55 -7.09
C GLN A 87 31.49 0.09 -6.36
N PHE A 88 31.37 0.28 -5.05
CA PHE A 88 32.37 0.92 -4.20
C PHE A 88 32.84 -0.01 -3.07
N SER A 89 33.09 -1.29 -3.40
CA SER A 89 33.51 -2.32 -2.44
C SER A 89 34.73 -1.91 -1.60
N ASP A 90 35.65 -1.16 -2.20
CA ASP A 90 36.91 -0.76 -1.59
C ASP A 90 36.81 0.59 -0.85
N GLN A 91 35.65 1.26 -0.94
CA GLN A 91 35.42 2.60 -0.40
C GLN A 91 34.12 2.66 0.39
N PRO A 92 33.99 1.91 1.51
CA PRO A 92 32.76 1.86 2.29
C PRO A 92 32.35 3.22 2.86
N GLN A 93 33.32 4.13 3.09
CA GLN A 93 33.04 5.49 3.56
C GLN A 93 32.27 6.32 2.54
N ARG A 94 32.59 6.19 1.24
CA ARG A 94 31.84 6.86 0.17
C ARG A 94 30.43 6.34 0.03
N VAL A 95 30.21 5.05 0.29
CA VAL A 95 28.86 4.46 0.30
C VAL A 95 28.02 5.07 1.42
N ALA A 96 28.60 5.23 2.62
CA ALA A 96 27.93 5.86 3.74
C ALA A 96 27.57 7.33 3.45
N GLU A 97 28.50 8.09 2.87
CA GLU A 97 28.29 9.48 2.44
C GLU A 97 27.18 9.59 1.37
N ALA A 98 27.23 8.75 0.34
CA ALA A 98 26.24 8.74 -0.72
C ALA A 98 24.84 8.38 -0.20
N LEU A 99 24.72 7.39 0.68
CA LEU A 99 23.45 7.02 1.30
C LEU A 99 22.91 8.16 2.18
N ARG A 100 23.78 8.83 2.95
CA ARG A 100 23.43 10.00 3.77
C ARG A 100 22.87 11.13 2.90
N ALA A 101 23.54 11.45 1.79
CA ALA A 101 23.09 12.47 0.84
C ALA A 101 21.74 12.12 0.19
N ILE A 102 21.55 10.86 -0.21
CA ILE A 102 20.28 10.37 -0.79
C ILE A 102 19.13 10.45 0.24
N GLU A 103 19.44 10.19 1.50
CA GLU A 103 18.47 10.21 2.60
C GLU A 103 18.24 11.61 3.18
N GLY A 104 19.00 12.62 2.73
CA GLY A 104 18.88 14.00 3.19
C GLY A 104 19.31 14.21 4.64
N ILE A 105 20.16 13.34 5.17
CA ILE A 105 20.64 13.40 6.56
C ILE A 105 21.89 14.31 6.60
N PRO A 106 21.97 15.34 7.46
CA PRO A 106 23.16 16.18 7.58
C PRO A 106 24.38 15.42 8.10
N GLU A 107 25.59 15.92 7.83
CA GLU A 107 26.80 15.32 8.40
C GLU A 107 26.86 15.48 9.93
N GLY A 108 27.02 14.36 10.65
CA GLY A 108 27.16 14.34 12.10
C GLY A 108 26.01 13.70 12.87
N ASP A 109 24.87 13.47 12.23
CA ASP A 109 23.74 12.76 12.86
C ASP A 109 23.98 11.24 12.88
N ASP A 110 23.67 10.64 14.03
CA ASP A 110 23.70 9.21 14.29
C ASP A 110 22.77 8.46 13.31
N MET A 111 23.30 7.47 12.59
CA MET A 111 22.53 6.63 11.65
C MET A 111 21.42 5.82 12.34
N SER A 112 21.40 5.80 13.68
CA SER A 112 20.34 5.19 14.52
C SER A 112 18.98 5.91 14.42
N VAL A 113 18.94 7.19 14.05
CA VAL A 113 17.72 8.04 14.14
C VAL A 113 17.04 8.36 12.80
N GLY A 114 17.34 7.61 11.74
CA GLY A 114 16.70 7.75 10.42
C GLY A 114 15.24 7.29 10.38
N GLY A 115 14.35 7.87 11.20
CA GLY A 115 12.93 7.58 11.22
C GLY A 115 12.17 8.35 12.30
N THR A 116 10.92 8.74 12.00
CA THR A 116 10.01 9.28 13.02
C THR A 116 9.46 8.13 13.86
N GLN A 117 9.77 8.09 15.15
CA GLN A 117 9.12 7.17 16.08
C GLN A 117 7.68 7.60 16.30
N ARG A 118 6.73 6.67 16.16
CA ARG A 118 5.30 6.89 16.42
C ARG A 118 4.77 5.76 17.27
N GLU A 119 4.08 6.11 18.35
CA GLU A 119 3.31 5.15 19.13
C GLU A 119 2.03 4.78 18.36
N LEU A 120 1.74 3.49 18.27
CA LEU A 120 0.60 2.97 17.51
C LEU A 120 -0.16 1.95 18.34
N LEU A 121 -1.49 2.11 18.39
CA LEU A 121 -2.38 1.09 18.93
C LEU A 121 -2.47 -0.08 17.94
N SER A 122 -2.35 -1.30 18.45
CA SER A 122 -2.53 -2.52 17.66
C SER A 122 -3.48 -3.48 18.37
N ARG A 123 -4.40 -4.07 17.61
CA ARG A 123 -5.40 -5.03 18.11
C ARG A 123 -5.18 -6.40 17.49
N ARG A 124 -4.98 -7.42 18.33
CA ARG A 124 -4.88 -8.82 17.91
C ARG A 124 -6.27 -9.47 17.96
N ILE A 125 -6.76 -9.93 16.82
CA ILE A 125 -8.02 -10.68 16.72
C ILE A 125 -7.66 -12.16 16.55
N PRO A 126 -8.11 -13.08 17.43
CA PRO A 126 -7.88 -14.50 17.26
C PRO A 126 -8.58 -14.98 15.98
N LYS A 127 -7.86 -15.74 15.14
CA LYS A 127 -8.46 -16.39 13.97
C LYS A 127 -9.34 -17.53 14.47
N THR A 128 -10.63 -17.50 14.18
CA THR A 128 -11.50 -18.66 14.39
C THR A 128 -11.03 -19.76 13.44
N THR A 129 -10.48 -20.84 14.01
CA THR A 129 -10.18 -22.04 13.23
C THR A 129 -11.51 -22.73 12.99
N THR A 130 -12.07 -22.59 11.80
CA THR A 130 -13.22 -23.38 11.37
C THR A 130 -12.78 -24.84 11.29
N THR A 131 -12.99 -25.60 12.36
CA THR A 131 -12.95 -27.06 12.33
C THR A 131 -14.14 -27.52 11.51
N VAL A 132 -13.90 -27.83 10.23
CA VAL A 132 -14.88 -28.51 9.39
C VAL A 132 -14.94 -29.96 9.87
N ASN A 133 -15.95 -30.29 10.67
CA ASN A 133 -16.31 -31.70 10.90
C ASN A 133 -17.05 -32.19 9.66
N LEU A 134 -16.38 -33.04 8.88
CA LEU A 134 -17.00 -33.90 7.89
C LEU A 134 -17.68 -35.04 8.64
N ASN A 135 -19.02 -35.06 8.65
CA ASN A 135 -19.80 -36.27 8.94
C ASN A 135 -20.07 -37.02 7.63
#